data_AF-A0A7J4NTI1-F1
#
_entry.id   AF-A0A7J4NTI1-F1
#
_cell.length_a   1.000
_cell.length_b   1.000
_cell.length_c   1.000
_cell.angle_alpha   90.00
_cell.angle_beta   90.00
_cell.angle_gamma   90.00
#
_symmetry.space_group_name_H-M   'P 1'
#
loop_
_entity.id
_entity.type
_entity.pdbx_description
1 polymer ?
#
loop_
_entity_poly.entity_id
_entity_poly.type
_entity_poly.pdbx_seq_one_letter_code
_entity_poly.pdbx_strand_id
1 'polypeptide(L)'
;MRLIKDTRGFSSSIDVLLFLVLVSVSAVLLAPAMVGNIQLTALHDTGAAEHNSQVIMSLQNGRVDDFSYAVAGTQMDFLMEETLGPSAVDSGIYLSGKKLVAGREIEHNTFAGLASESVASQFTIYHADRSVRLNLLTDEYRDNVDVQMQDYLDMQIGDRYNYNVSVVWRPFRDVPIGGETHMGRPVPDTAYVESTWITMPYRTEFTRYHVEELIDVELKAVGLDLKKASEVPREQTEEHIAGHINDAINKTVDDAVETIVEMTIKKTIEKAQTAVNQQVDNVVPGNSSGISDIIMDEVLDELKNDPTFIEDAALGLSEQITEYTQEVAREEVHAVIAGDVDALASDITDQYVGNAATVEEAKVEVLDYVFSRIDISRARMTLALWDRN
;
A
#
# COMPACT_ATOMS: atom_id res chain seq x y z
N MET A 1 55.04 -61.42 -43.87
CA MET A 1 55.06 -60.17 -43.07
C MET A 1 54.13 -60.38 -41.88
N ARG A 2 54.67 -60.35 -40.66
CA ARG A 2 53.97 -60.73 -39.42
C ARG A 2 52.96 -59.64 -39.02
N LEU A 3 51.68 -59.99 -38.85
CA LEU A 3 50.76 -59.22 -38.02
C LEU A 3 51.10 -59.51 -36.55
N ILE A 4 51.60 -58.51 -35.84
CA ILE A 4 51.69 -58.54 -34.38
C ILE A 4 50.26 -58.36 -33.87
N LYS A 5 49.67 -59.44 -33.32
CA LYS A 5 48.39 -59.41 -32.61
C LYS A 5 48.57 -58.60 -31.33
N ASP A 6 48.08 -57.36 -31.31
CA ASP A 6 47.94 -56.60 -30.08
C ASP A 6 46.60 -56.97 -29.41
N THR A 7 46.65 -57.89 -28.46
CA THR A 7 45.48 -58.36 -27.68
C THR A 7 45.14 -57.44 -26.51
N ARG A 8 45.88 -56.35 -26.27
CA ARG A 8 45.60 -55.41 -25.16
C ARG A 8 44.48 -54.43 -25.49
N GLY A 9 44.27 -54.10 -26.77
CA GLY A 9 43.16 -53.24 -27.21
C GLY A 9 41.78 -53.87 -26.99
N PHE A 10 41.65 -55.18 -27.19
CA PHE A 10 40.36 -55.89 -27.04
C PHE A 10 39.84 -55.88 -25.59
N SER A 11 40.70 -56.03 -24.58
CA SER A 11 40.29 -55.97 -23.17
C SER A 11 39.85 -54.57 -22.78
N SER A 12 40.61 -53.54 -23.19
CA SER A 12 40.29 -52.14 -22.89
C SER A 12 38.99 -51.69 -23.56
N SER A 13 38.72 -52.12 -24.80
CA SER A 13 37.46 -51.79 -25.49
C SER A 13 36.26 -52.49 -24.87
N ILE A 14 36.41 -53.73 -24.40
CA ILE A 14 35.34 -54.46 -23.71
C ILE A 14 35.05 -53.85 -22.34
N ASP A 15 36.07 -53.44 -21.58
CA ASP A 15 35.87 -52.78 -20.29
C ASP A 15 35.18 -51.43 -20.44
N VAL A 16 35.52 -50.65 -21.48
CA VAL A 16 34.82 -49.39 -21.80
C VAL A 16 33.37 -49.63 -22.21
N LEU A 17 33.10 -50.68 -23.00
CA LEU A 17 31.73 -51.08 -23.36
C LEU A 17 30.93 -51.53 -22.13
N LEU A 18 31.52 -52.33 -21.24
CA LEU A 18 30.89 -52.76 -20.00
C LEU A 18 30.62 -51.57 -19.08
N PHE A 19 31.56 -50.64 -18.96
CA PHE A 19 31.38 -49.40 -18.19
C PHE A 19 30.24 -48.54 -18.75
N LEU A 20 30.17 -48.36 -20.08
CA LEU A 20 29.09 -47.62 -20.73
C LEU A 20 27.73 -48.30 -20.52
N VAL A 21 27.66 -49.62 -20.65
CA VAL A 21 26.42 -50.39 -20.36
C VAL A 21 26.01 -50.21 -18.90
N LEU A 22 26.96 -50.26 -17.97
CA LEU A 22 26.68 -50.12 -16.54
C LEU A 22 26.19 -48.71 -16.20
N VAL A 23 26.81 -47.67 -16.77
CA VAL A 23 26.36 -46.27 -16.66
C VAL A 23 24.98 -46.08 -17.28
N SER A 24 24.70 -46.66 -18.46
CA SER A 24 23.38 -46.60 -19.08
C SER A 24 22.30 -47.30 -18.25
N VAL A 25 22.59 -48.49 -17.70
CA VAL A 25 21.67 -49.21 -16.81
C VAL A 25 21.45 -48.42 -15.52
N SER A 26 22.49 -47.84 -14.93
CA SER A 26 22.36 -46.96 -13.77
C SER A 26 21.52 -45.73 -14.08
N ALA A 27 21.71 -45.07 -15.23
CA ALA A 27 20.90 -43.92 -15.63
C ALA A 27 19.42 -44.27 -15.82
N VAL A 28 19.12 -45.42 -16.44
CA VAL A 28 17.75 -45.91 -16.64
C VAL A 28 17.09 -46.30 -15.32
N LEU A 29 17.83 -46.83 -14.36
CA LEU A 29 17.32 -47.15 -13.02
C LEU A 29 17.12 -45.92 -12.13
N LEU A 30 17.98 -44.90 -12.26
CA LEU A 30 17.89 -43.66 -11.50
C LEU A 30 16.86 -42.68 -12.04
N ALA A 31 16.57 -42.68 -13.35
CA ALA A 31 15.65 -41.72 -13.97
C ALA A 31 14.23 -41.76 -13.36
N PRO A 32 13.58 -42.93 -13.13
CA PRO A 32 12.27 -42.99 -12.48
C PRO A 32 12.29 -42.52 -11.03
N ALA A 33 13.39 -42.74 -10.29
CA ALA A 33 13.53 -42.30 -8.92
C ALA A 33 13.70 -40.77 -8.82
N MET A 34 14.47 -40.18 -9.75
CA MET A 34 14.60 -38.72 -9.84
C MET A 34 13.31 -38.05 -10.30
N VAL A 35 12.67 -38.56 -11.35
CA VAL A 35 11.39 -38.02 -11.86
C VAL A 35 10.28 -38.19 -10.82
N GLY A 36 10.24 -39.33 -10.13
CA GLY A 36 9.27 -39.57 -9.05
C GLY A 36 9.44 -38.63 -7.86
N ASN A 37 10.69 -38.36 -7.42
CA ASN A 37 10.94 -37.38 -6.38
C ASN A 37 10.58 -35.96 -6.82
N ILE A 38 10.93 -35.56 -8.04
CA ILE A 38 10.56 -34.24 -8.58
C ILE A 38 9.03 -34.10 -8.66
N GLN A 39 8.32 -35.14 -9.10
CA GLN A 39 6.85 -35.14 -9.15
C GLN A 39 6.22 -35.12 -7.75
N LEU A 40 6.78 -35.85 -6.78
CA LEU A 40 6.31 -35.84 -5.39
C LEU A 40 6.53 -34.48 -4.72
N THR A 41 7.70 -33.87 -4.91
CA THR A 41 7.98 -32.51 -4.41
C THR A 41 7.08 -31.49 -5.09
N ALA A 42 6.91 -31.56 -6.41
CA ALA A 42 6.00 -30.67 -7.13
C ALA A 42 4.54 -30.84 -6.70
N LEU A 43 4.08 -32.07 -6.44
CA LEU A 43 2.75 -32.36 -5.91
C LEU A 43 2.57 -31.83 -4.48
N HIS A 44 3.60 -31.98 -3.64
CA HIS A 44 3.60 -31.44 -2.28
C HIS A 44 3.55 -29.90 -2.30
N ASP A 45 4.37 -29.26 -3.14
CA ASP A 45 4.41 -27.80 -3.27
C ASP A 45 3.09 -27.24 -3.85
N THR A 46 2.51 -27.93 -4.84
CA THR A 46 1.20 -27.56 -5.40
C THR A 46 0.10 -27.71 -4.34
N GLY A 47 0.12 -28.80 -3.57
CA GLY A 47 -0.85 -29.03 -2.49
C GLY A 47 -0.72 -28.00 -1.36
N ALA A 48 0.50 -27.62 -1.00
CA ALA A 48 0.75 -26.58 0.00
C ALA A 48 0.29 -25.19 -0.50
N ALA A 49 0.53 -24.87 -1.78
CA ALA A 49 0.04 -23.63 -2.39
C ALA A 49 -1.49 -23.57 -2.43
N GLU A 50 -2.16 -24.64 -2.85
CA GLU A 50 -3.63 -24.73 -2.84
C GLU A 50 -4.20 -24.59 -1.42
N HIS A 51 -3.55 -25.21 -0.43
CA HIS A 51 -3.93 -25.07 0.97
C HIS A 51 -3.80 -23.62 1.45
N ASN A 52 -2.68 -22.96 1.19
CA ASN A 52 -2.48 -21.55 1.53
C ASN A 52 -3.52 -20.65 0.88
N SER A 53 -3.85 -20.88 -0.38
CA SER A 53 -4.88 -20.14 -1.12
C SER A 53 -6.26 -20.31 -0.47
N GLN A 54 -6.61 -21.53 -0.03
CA GLN A 54 -7.85 -21.75 0.72
C GLN A 54 -7.85 -21.05 2.09
N VAL A 55 -6.71 -21.07 2.79
CA VAL A 55 -6.58 -20.41 4.11
C VAL A 55 -6.74 -18.90 3.95
N ILE A 56 -6.01 -18.27 3.03
CA ILE A 56 -6.10 -16.81 2.84
C ILE A 56 -7.51 -16.37 2.43
N MET A 57 -8.19 -17.13 1.56
CA MET A 57 -9.59 -16.86 1.19
C MET A 57 -10.56 -17.03 2.37
N SER A 58 -10.32 -18.04 3.22
CA SER A 58 -11.12 -18.24 4.44
C SER A 58 -10.90 -17.11 5.44
N LEU A 59 -9.66 -16.65 5.61
CA LEU A 59 -9.32 -15.52 6.47
C LEU A 59 -10.03 -14.26 5.99
N GLN A 60 -9.97 -13.94 4.68
CA GLN A 60 -10.61 -12.74 4.13
C GLN A 60 -12.09 -12.61 4.48
N ASN A 61 -12.81 -13.73 4.48
CA ASN A 61 -14.25 -13.78 4.74
C ASN A 61 -14.58 -14.09 6.21
N GLY A 62 -13.57 -14.41 7.00
CA GLY A 62 -13.68 -14.70 8.41
C GLY A 62 -14.11 -13.47 9.20
N ARG A 63 -15.00 -13.67 10.18
CA ARG A 63 -15.44 -12.60 11.08
C ARG A 63 -14.53 -12.56 12.29
N VAL A 64 -14.06 -11.37 12.62
CA VAL A 64 -13.32 -11.11 13.85
C VAL A 64 -14.33 -10.69 14.93
N ASP A 65 -14.06 -11.08 16.16
CA ASP A 65 -14.89 -10.75 17.31
C ASP A 65 -14.88 -9.24 17.59
N ASP A 66 -15.86 -8.80 18.39
CA ASP A 66 -16.16 -7.38 18.58
C ASP A 66 -15.07 -6.70 19.42
N PHE A 67 -14.71 -5.46 19.06
CA PHE A 67 -13.75 -4.67 19.82
C PHE A 67 -14.14 -3.20 19.90
N SER A 68 -13.60 -2.54 20.93
CA SER A 68 -13.82 -1.13 21.20
C SER A 68 -12.53 -0.34 21.17
N TYR A 69 -12.57 0.89 20.66
CA TYR A 69 -11.43 1.80 20.65
C TYR A 69 -11.91 3.24 20.86
N ALA A 70 -11.08 4.12 21.40
CA ALA A 70 -11.37 5.54 21.43
C ALA A 70 -10.71 6.29 20.26
N VAL A 71 -11.50 7.09 19.52
CA VAL A 71 -10.95 8.03 18.53
C VAL A 71 -10.22 9.16 19.27
N ALA A 72 -8.98 9.45 18.87
CA ALA A 72 -8.09 10.39 19.56
C ALA A 72 -7.82 10.03 21.03
N GLY A 73 -7.92 8.76 21.40
CA GLY A 73 -7.79 8.31 22.78
C GLY A 73 -6.43 8.62 23.40
N THR A 74 -5.34 8.40 22.65
CA THR A 74 -3.96 8.72 23.06
C THR A 74 -3.78 10.22 23.32
N GLN A 75 -4.36 11.07 22.46
CA GLN A 75 -4.32 12.52 22.65
C GLN A 75 -5.13 12.95 23.88
N MET A 76 -6.31 12.35 24.10
CA MET A 76 -7.09 12.60 25.31
C MET A 76 -6.35 12.16 26.57
N ASP A 77 -5.61 11.05 26.52
CA ASP A 77 -4.83 10.52 27.65
C ASP A 77 -3.67 11.47 28.00
N PHE A 78 -2.94 11.92 26.98
CA PHE A 78 -1.87 12.92 27.12
C PHE A 78 -2.37 14.21 27.78
N LEU A 79 -3.49 14.76 27.29
CA LEU A 79 -4.08 15.98 27.84
C LEU A 79 -4.51 15.84 29.30
N MET A 80 -5.08 14.68 29.64
CA MET A 80 -5.51 14.40 31.00
C MET A 80 -4.32 14.25 31.95
N GLU A 81 -3.25 13.62 31.49
CA GLU A 81 -1.98 13.50 32.22
C GLU A 81 -1.33 14.87 32.46
N GLU A 82 -1.29 15.73 31.45
CA GLU A 82 -0.70 17.07 31.59
C GLU A 82 -1.50 17.97 32.53
N THR A 83 -2.82 17.97 32.39
CA THR A 83 -3.69 18.91 33.12
C THR A 83 -3.90 18.49 34.58
N LEU A 84 -4.04 17.18 34.84
CA LEU A 84 -4.48 16.65 36.13
C LEU A 84 -3.52 15.62 36.74
N GLY A 85 -2.41 15.34 36.05
CA GLY A 85 -1.36 14.42 36.48
C GLY A 85 -1.62 12.96 36.07
N PRO A 86 -0.60 12.08 36.14
CA PRO A 86 -0.66 10.70 35.64
C PRO A 86 -1.78 9.86 36.28
N SER A 87 -2.11 10.12 37.54
CA SER A 87 -3.18 9.42 38.26
C SER A 87 -4.60 9.71 37.75
N ALA A 88 -4.76 10.74 36.93
CA ALA A 88 -6.05 11.15 36.40
C ALA A 88 -6.49 10.30 35.20
N VAL A 89 -5.53 9.82 34.39
CA VAL A 89 -5.75 8.91 33.26
C VAL A 89 -6.27 7.55 33.72
N ASP A 90 -5.80 7.07 34.87
CA ASP A 90 -6.26 5.82 35.48
C ASP A 90 -7.57 5.97 36.25
N SER A 91 -8.13 7.18 36.35
CA SER A 91 -9.36 7.39 37.11
C SER A 91 -10.56 6.74 36.40
N GLY A 92 -11.35 5.96 37.14
CA GLY A 92 -12.52 5.27 36.58
C GLY A 92 -13.56 6.22 35.97
N ILE A 93 -13.61 7.48 36.42
CA ILE A 93 -14.47 8.54 35.86
C ILE A 93 -13.95 8.96 34.49
N TYR A 94 -12.65 9.20 34.36
CA TYR A 94 -12.02 9.54 33.08
C TYR A 94 -12.15 8.39 32.08
N LEU A 95 -11.81 7.15 32.46
CA LEU A 95 -11.95 6.00 31.56
C LEU A 95 -13.38 5.78 31.08
N SER A 96 -14.36 5.95 31.97
CA SER A 96 -15.79 5.88 31.59
C SER A 96 -16.19 7.05 30.69
N GLY A 97 -15.68 8.25 30.95
CA GLY A 97 -15.89 9.44 30.12
C GLY A 97 -15.25 9.32 28.74
N LYS A 98 -14.00 8.87 28.66
CA LYS A 98 -13.26 8.58 27.42
C LYS A 98 -14.01 7.55 26.58
N LYS A 99 -14.45 6.44 27.19
CA LYS A 99 -15.28 5.45 26.49
C LYS A 99 -16.63 6.04 26.04
N LEU A 100 -17.27 6.88 26.84
CA LEU A 100 -18.56 7.50 26.47
C LEU A 100 -18.42 8.52 25.33
N VAL A 101 -17.31 9.26 25.30
CA VAL A 101 -17.09 10.42 24.42
C VAL A 101 -16.36 10.04 23.14
N ALA A 102 -15.36 9.18 23.22
CA ALA A 102 -14.54 8.81 22.07
C ALA A 102 -14.68 7.34 21.68
N GLY A 103 -15.30 6.52 22.55
CA GLY A 103 -15.45 5.10 22.34
C GLY A 103 -16.31 4.77 21.12
N ARG A 104 -15.76 3.89 20.29
CA ARG A 104 -16.40 3.23 19.17
C ARG A 104 -16.36 1.74 19.43
N GLU A 105 -17.44 1.07 19.08
CA GLU A 105 -17.53 -0.39 19.07
C GLU A 105 -17.77 -0.81 17.62
N ILE A 106 -16.93 -1.71 17.13
CA ILE A 106 -17.07 -2.32 15.80
C ILE A 106 -17.52 -3.76 16.03
N GLU A 107 -18.67 -4.07 15.45
CA GLU A 107 -19.26 -5.40 15.51
C GLU A 107 -19.17 -6.08 14.14
N HIS A 108 -18.88 -7.38 14.14
CA HIS A 108 -19.08 -8.28 12.99
C HIS A 108 -18.37 -7.92 11.68
N ASN A 109 -17.22 -7.23 11.73
CA ASN A 109 -16.40 -6.96 10.55
C ASN A 109 -15.61 -8.21 10.11
N THR A 110 -15.31 -8.27 8.80
CA THR A 110 -14.42 -9.32 8.28
C THR A 110 -12.97 -8.99 8.57
N PHE A 111 -12.11 -10.00 8.64
CA PHE A 111 -10.67 -9.80 8.80
C PHE A 111 -10.11 -8.90 7.68
N ALA A 112 -10.53 -9.12 6.43
CA ALA A 112 -10.12 -8.27 5.31
C ALA A 112 -10.58 -6.81 5.46
N GLY A 113 -11.77 -6.59 6.05
CA GLY A 113 -12.27 -5.25 6.35
C GLY A 113 -11.45 -4.55 7.43
N LEU A 114 -11.16 -5.25 8.55
CA LEU A 114 -10.32 -4.68 9.61
C LEU A 114 -8.89 -4.45 9.16
N ALA A 115 -8.34 -5.37 8.37
CA ALA A 115 -7.02 -5.21 7.77
C ALA A 115 -6.96 -3.99 6.85
N SER A 116 -7.96 -3.80 5.98
CA SER A 116 -7.99 -2.66 5.07
C SER A 116 -8.24 -1.36 5.81
N GLU A 117 -9.09 -1.34 6.83
CA GLU A 117 -9.29 -0.18 7.71
C GLU A 117 -8.02 0.17 8.53
N SER A 118 -7.28 -0.82 9.03
CA SER A 118 -6.01 -0.60 9.77
C SER A 118 -4.95 0.05 8.88
N VAL A 119 -4.70 -0.48 7.68
CA VAL A 119 -3.70 0.13 6.78
C VAL A 119 -4.18 1.47 6.21
N ALA A 120 -5.48 1.61 5.98
CA ALA A 120 -6.12 2.86 5.58
C ALA A 120 -5.93 3.95 6.63
N SER A 121 -6.13 3.61 7.90
CA SER A 121 -6.08 4.57 8.99
C SER A 121 -4.67 5.08 9.26
N GLN A 122 -3.62 4.39 8.83
CA GLN A 122 -2.25 4.83 9.11
C GLN A 122 -1.81 6.00 8.23
N PHE A 123 -2.06 5.95 6.92
CA PHE A 123 -1.55 6.88 5.91
C PHE A 123 -0.16 7.46 6.27
N THR A 124 0.86 6.63 6.08
CA THR A 124 2.26 6.86 6.42
C THR A 124 3.08 7.20 5.18
N ILE A 125 3.94 8.22 5.31
CA ILE A 125 4.99 8.55 4.35
C ILE A 125 6.29 7.95 4.88
N TYR A 126 6.98 7.14 4.08
CA TYR A 126 8.28 6.56 4.42
C TYR A 126 9.38 7.32 3.67
N HIS A 127 10.06 8.24 4.32
CA HIS A 127 11.17 8.97 3.73
C HIS A 127 12.50 8.52 4.37
N ALA A 128 13.37 7.93 3.56
CA ALA A 128 14.62 7.30 4.02
C ALA A 128 14.37 6.28 5.15
N ASP A 129 15.04 6.43 6.30
CA ASP A 129 14.88 5.58 7.50
C ASP A 129 13.80 6.11 8.46
N ARG A 130 12.94 7.05 8.02
CA ARG A 130 11.87 7.65 8.84
C ARG A 130 10.51 7.38 8.23
N SER A 131 9.54 7.12 9.08
CA SER A 131 8.14 7.00 8.70
C SER A 131 7.33 8.06 9.44
N VAL A 132 6.67 8.97 8.71
CA VAL A 132 5.77 9.96 9.29
C VAL A 132 4.35 9.49 9.08
N ARG A 133 3.63 9.27 10.18
CA ARG A 133 2.22 8.92 10.17
C ARG A 133 1.39 10.19 10.14
N LEU A 134 0.44 10.26 9.22
CA LEU A 134 -0.34 11.48 9.03
C LEU A 134 -1.67 11.47 9.78
N ASN A 135 -2.19 10.29 10.13
CA ASN A 135 -3.42 10.18 10.91
C ASN A 135 -3.13 9.83 12.38
N LEU A 136 -2.85 10.87 13.16
CA LEU A 136 -2.52 10.79 14.59
C LEU A 136 -3.70 10.38 15.47
N LEU A 137 -4.95 10.50 14.98
CA LEU A 137 -6.17 10.30 15.77
C LEU A 137 -6.59 8.82 15.89
N THR A 138 -5.85 7.90 15.29
CA THR A 138 -6.24 6.47 15.19
C THR A 138 -5.24 5.50 15.81
N ASP A 139 -4.36 5.98 16.68
CA ASP A 139 -3.36 5.12 17.34
C ASP A 139 -4.00 4.02 18.19
N GLU A 140 -4.96 4.37 19.05
CA GLU A 140 -5.70 3.39 19.87
C GLU A 140 -6.54 2.44 18.99
N TYR A 141 -7.01 2.88 17.82
CA TYR A 141 -7.67 2.00 16.86
C TYR A 141 -6.69 0.95 16.33
N ARG A 142 -5.52 1.36 15.83
CA ARG A 142 -4.49 0.45 15.32
C ARG A 142 -4.12 -0.59 16.37
N ASP A 143 -3.79 -0.14 17.56
CA ASP A 143 -3.25 -1.02 18.60
C ASP A 143 -4.27 -2.09 19.00
N ASN A 144 -5.55 -1.70 19.15
CA ASN A 144 -6.62 -2.66 19.42
C ASN A 144 -6.88 -3.59 18.23
N VAL A 145 -6.90 -3.07 17.01
CA VAL A 145 -7.16 -3.84 15.80
C VAL A 145 -6.08 -4.88 15.53
N ASP A 146 -4.81 -4.54 15.70
CA ASP A 146 -3.69 -5.46 15.50
C ASP A 146 -3.74 -6.61 16.52
N VAL A 147 -4.08 -6.33 17.79
CA VAL A 147 -4.28 -7.37 18.81
C VAL A 147 -5.44 -8.30 18.45
N GLN A 148 -6.59 -7.75 18.06
CA GLN A 148 -7.77 -8.56 17.72
C GLN A 148 -7.55 -9.41 16.47
N MET A 149 -6.91 -8.84 15.45
CA MET A 149 -6.53 -9.58 14.25
C MET A 149 -5.51 -10.67 14.58
N GLN A 150 -4.56 -10.41 15.48
CA GLN A 150 -3.60 -11.40 15.92
C GLN A 150 -4.27 -12.54 16.70
N ASP A 151 -5.14 -12.24 17.66
CA ASP A 151 -5.89 -13.23 18.45
C ASP A 151 -6.77 -14.11 17.54
N TYR A 152 -7.40 -13.50 16.54
CA TYR A 152 -8.15 -14.22 15.52
C TYR A 152 -7.26 -15.19 14.73
N LEU A 153 -6.09 -14.76 14.27
CA LEU A 153 -5.16 -15.62 13.54
C LEU A 153 -4.61 -16.74 14.43
N ASP A 154 -4.28 -16.44 15.69
CA ASP A 154 -3.81 -17.43 16.65
C ASP A 154 -4.87 -18.53 16.87
N MET A 155 -6.15 -18.14 16.96
CA MET A 155 -7.27 -19.09 17.07
C MET A 155 -7.51 -19.90 15.79
N GLN A 156 -7.41 -19.30 14.59
CA GLN A 156 -7.73 -19.99 13.34
C GLN A 156 -6.59 -20.90 12.85
N ILE A 157 -5.35 -20.44 12.92
CA ILE A 157 -4.20 -21.08 12.29
C ILE A 157 -2.99 -21.26 13.23
N GLY A 158 -2.92 -20.48 14.30
CA GLY A 158 -1.78 -20.46 15.22
C GLY A 158 -1.49 -21.79 15.89
N ASP A 159 -2.49 -22.66 16.09
CA ASP A 159 -2.29 -23.99 16.68
C ASP A 159 -1.47 -24.93 15.80
N ARG A 160 -1.63 -24.83 14.47
CA ARG A 160 -1.13 -25.81 13.51
C ARG A 160 0.14 -25.36 12.82
N TYR A 161 0.23 -24.07 12.53
CA TYR A 161 1.32 -23.49 11.75
C TYR A 161 1.92 -22.29 12.47
N ASN A 162 3.17 -22.00 12.16
CA ASN A 162 3.66 -20.65 12.30
C ASN A 162 3.17 -19.83 11.11
N TYR A 163 2.87 -18.55 11.34
CA TYR A 163 2.34 -17.69 10.30
C TYR A 163 2.95 -16.29 10.35
N ASN A 164 2.91 -15.62 9.21
CA ASN A 164 3.00 -14.18 9.08
C ASN A 164 1.88 -13.70 8.16
N VAL A 165 1.11 -12.73 8.61
CA VAL A 165 0.17 -12.02 7.76
C VAL A 165 0.68 -10.60 7.60
N SER A 166 0.83 -10.15 6.37
CA SER A 166 1.15 -8.76 6.06
C SER A 166 0.12 -8.16 5.14
N VAL A 167 -0.25 -6.92 5.41
CA VAL A 167 -1.18 -6.15 4.58
C VAL A 167 -0.46 -4.86 4.23
N VAL A 168 -0.34 -4.60 2.95
CA VAL A 168 0.41 -3.46 2.43
C VAL A 168 -0.48 -2.71 1.45
N TRP A 169 -0.79 -1.47 1.78
CA TRP A 169 -1.44 -0.52 0.89
C TRP A 169 -0.42 0.50 0.41
N ARG A 170 -0.33 0.68 -0.91
CA ARG A 170 0.51 1.67 -1.59
C ARG A 170 -0.31 2.28 -2.73
N PRO A 171 -1.00 3.41 -2.51
CA PRO A 171 -1.85 4.01 -3.53
C PRO A 171 -1.08 4.50 -4.74
N PHE A 172 0.21 4.78 -4.59
CA PHE A 172 1.12 5.15 -5.65
C PHE A 172 2.25 4.14 -5.74
N ARG A 173 2.51 3.63 -6.95
CA ARG A 173 3.54 2.63 -7.21
C ARG A 173 4.93 3.24 -7.05
N ASP A 174 5.81 2.52 -6.35
CA ASP A 174 7.19 2.91 -6.04
C ASP A 174 7.32 4.19 -5.20
N VAL A 175 6.19 4.78 -4.79
CA VAL A 175 6.16 5.89 -3.85
C VAL A 175 5.99 5.32 -2.44
N PRO A 176 6.79 5.76 -1.48
CA PRO A 176 6.70 5.30 -0.11
C PRO A 176 5.55 6.00 0.64
N ILE A 177 4.33 5.91 0.13
CA ILE A 177 3.13 6.42 0.79
C ILE A 177 2.14 5.28 0.92
N GLY A 178 1.42 5.18 2.05
CA GLY A 178 0.30 4.26 2.22
C GLY A 178 0.19 3.73 3.65
N GLY A 179 0.05 2.43 3.83
CA GLY A 179 0.02 1.85 5.17
C GLY A 179 0.40 0.39 5.17
N GLU A 180 0.91 -0.10 6.30
CA GLU A 180 1.25 -1.50 6.43
C GLU A 180 0.99 -2.03 7.84
N THR A 181 0.60 -3.29 7.92
CA THR A 181 0.54 -4.01 9.19
C THR A 181 1.10 -5.42 9.00
N HIS A 182 1.75 -5.92 10.04
CA HIS A 182 2.39 -7.22 10.08
C HIS A 182 2.01 -7.93 11.38
N MET A 183 1.51 -9.16 11.25
CA MET A 183 1.09 -9.99 12.38
C MET A 183 1.80 -11.34 12.33
N GLY A 184 2.07 -11.90 13.50
CA GLY A 184 2.71 -13.20 13.63
C GLY A 184 4.24 -13.12 13.67
N ARG A 185 4.89 -14.21 13.25
CA ARG A 185 6.34 -14.39 13.40
C ARG A 185 7.11 -13.92 12.15
N PRO A 186 8.41 -13.60 12.26
CA PRO A 186 9.25 -13.34 11.10
C PRO A 186 9.25 -14.53 10.12
N VAL A 187 9.15 -14.24 8.83
CA VAL A 187 9.04 -15.24 7.76
C VAL A 187 10.39 -15.92 7.53
N PRO A 188 10.51 -17.25 7.66
CA PRO A 188 11.70 -18.00 7.24
C PRO A 188 11.69 -18.28 5.73
N ASP A 189 12.86 -18.59 5.16
CA ASP A 189 13.01 -18.92 3.73
C ASP A 189 12.20 -20.15 3.28
N THR A 190 11.78 -21.00 4.23
CA THR A 190 11.01 -22.22 3.98
C THR A 190 9.49 -22.01 4.01
N ALA A 191 9.03 -20.76 4.16
CA ALA A 191 7.60 -20.49 4.24
C ALA A 191 6.92 -20.57 2.87
N TYR A 192 5.72 -21.14 2.86
CA TYR A 192 4.80 -21.05 1.74
C TYR A 192 4.11 -19.69 1.79
N VAL A 193 4.21 -18.91 0.72
CA VAL A 193 3.70 -17.54 0.64
C VAL A 193 2.61 -17.45 -0.42
N GLU A 194 1.47 -16.88 -0.05
CA GLU A 194 0.35 -16.59 -0.96
C GLU A 194 -0.08 -15.13 -0.78
N SER A 195 -0.41 -14.45 -1.88
CA SER A 195 -0.88 -13.06 -1.87
C SER A 195 -2.22 -12.92 -2.57
N THR A 196 -3.03 -11.99 -2.07
CA THR A 196 -4.35 -11.66 -2.60
C THR A 196 -4.62 -10.16 -2.44
N TRP A 197 -5.64 -9.67 -3.13
CA TRP A 197 -6.07 -8.27 -3.03
C TRP A 197 -7.27 -8.15 -2.09
N ILE A 198 -7.24 -7.15 -1.22
CA ILE A 198 -8.39 -6.72 -0.42
C ILE A 198 -8.81 -5.33 -0.85
N THR A 199 -10.11 -5.06 -0.76
CA THR A 199 -10.68 -3.76 -1.13
C THR A 199 -10.49 -2.76 0.00
N MET A 200 -10.03 -1.57 -0.34
CA MET A 200 -9.91 -0.46 0.60
C MET A 200 -11.29 0.10 0.99
N PRO A 201 -11.47 0.61 2.22
CA PRO A 201 -12.76 1.13 2.70
C PRO A 201 -13.20 2.45 2.01
N TYR A 202 -12.35 2.98 1.13
CA TYR A 202 -12.52 4.24 0.42
C TYR A 202 -13.30 4.05 -0.89
N ARG A 203 -14.37 4.83 -1.10
CA ARG A 203 -15.05 4.93 -2.40
C ARG A 203 -14.37 5.97 -3.29
N THR A 204 -13.48 5.54 -4.17
CA THR A 204 -12.70 6.43 -5.02
C THR A 204 -13.58 7.14 -6.04
N GLU A 205 -13.59 8.47 -6.04
CA GLU A 205 -14.14 9.28 -7.15
C GLU A 205 -13.16 9.39 -8.32
N PHE A 206 -11.93 8.87 -8.14
CA PHE A 206 -10.90 8.73 -9.16
C PHE A 206 -11.27 7.67 -10.21
N THR A 207 -12.11 8.07 -11.17
CA THR A 207 -12.58 7.22 -12.27
C THR A 207 -11.79 7.48 -13.55
N ARG A 208 -11.75 6.48 -14.45
CA ARG A 208 -11.18 6.65 -15.79
C ARG A 208 -11.74 7.88 -16.53
N TYR A 209 -13.05 8.13 -16.38
CA TYR A 209 -13.69 9.28 -17.00
C TYR A 209 -13.13 10.62 -16.49
N HIS A 210 -12.94 10.75 -15.17
CA HIS A 210 -12.35 11.95 -14.56
C HIS A 210 -10.91 12.19 -15.04
N VAL A 211 -10.09 11.13 -15.05
CA VAL A 211 -8.72 11.18 -15.55
C VAL A 211 -8.66 11.55 -17.04
N GLU A 212 -9.56 10.99 -17.85
CA GLU A 212 -9.68 11.32 -19.27
C GLU A 212 -10.01 12.80 -19.49
N GLU A 213 -10.84 13.40 -18.65
CA GLU A 213 -11.20 14.82 -18.72
C GLU A 213 -10.00 15.72 -18.42
N LEU A 214 -9.21 15.40 -17.39
CA LEU A 214 -7.98 16.13 -17.04
C LEU A 214 -6.94 16.07 -18.17
N ILE A 215 -6.69 14.88 -18.71
CA ILE A 215 -5.76 14.68 -19.82
C ILE A 215 -6.24 15.40 -21.09
N ASP A 216 -7.55 15.39 -21.36
CA ASP A 216 -8.13 16.04 -22.54
C ASP A 216 -7.96 17.55 -22.55
N VAL A 217 -7.93 18.20 -21.38
CA VAL A 217 -7.69 19.65 -21.29
C VAL A 217 -6.29 19.99 -21.80
N GLU A 218 -5.28 19.23 -21.37
CA GLU A 218 -3.88 19.46 -21.73
C GLU A 218 -3.55 19.00 -23.16
N LEU A 219 -4.02 17.82 -23.57
CA LEU A 219 -3.75 17.30 -24.92
C LEU A 219 -4.48 18.07 -26.03
N LYS A 220 -5.57 18.80 -25.72
CA LYS A 220 -6.17 19.75 -26.67
C LYS A 220 -5.24 20.92 -26.96
N ALA A 221 -4.41 21.35 -26.01
CA ALA A 221 -3.41 22.40 -26.21
C ALA A 221 -2.30 21.92 -27.16
N VAL A 222 -1.85 20.66 -27.01
CA VAL A 222 -0.92 19.99 -27.94
C VAL A 222 -1.44 20.04 -29.39
N GLY A 223 -2.72 19.66 -29.60
CA GLY A 223 -3.35 19.70 -30.93
C GLY A 223 -3.47 21.10 -31.56
N LEU A 224 -3.44 22.17 -30.74
CA LEU A 224 -3.41 23.56 -31.21
C LEU A 224 -2.01 24.01 -31.59
N ASP A 225 -0.99 23.57 -30.86
CA ASP A 225 0.40 23.94 -31.10
C ASP A 225 1.02 23.20 -32.30
N LEU A 226 0.56 21.97 -32.58
CA LEU A 226 0.89 21.26 -33.81
C LEU A 226 0.37 21.96 -35.08
N LYS A 227 -0.78 22.63 -35.01
CA LYS A 227 -1.28 23.43 -36.14
C LYS A 227 -0.39 24.65 -36.41
N LYS A 228 0.35 25.11 -35.39
CA LYS A 228 1.32 26.20 -35.48
C LYS A 228 2.75 25.70 -35.73
N ALA A 229 3.02 24.40 -35.61
CA ALA A 229 4.36 23.81 -35.77
C ALA A 229 4.99 24.04 -37.15
N SER A 230 4.20 24.41 -38.17
CA SER A 230 4.73 24.86 -39.47
C SER A 230 5.43 26.24 -39.42
N GLU A 231 5.28 26.97 -38.32
CA GLU A 231 5.78 28.35 -38.13
C GLU A 231 6.89 28.45 -37.06
N VAL A 232 7.16 27.37 -36.32
CA VAL A 232 8.04 27.35 -35.13
C VAL A 232 9.14 26.28 -35.31
N PRO A 233 10.37 26.48 -34.80
CA PRO A 233 11.40 25.44 -34.81
C PRO A 233 10.92 24.13 -34.16
N ARG A 234 11.37 23.01 -34.73
CA ARG A 234 11.02 21.66 -34.28
C ARG A 234 11.33 21.43 -32.79
N GLU A 235 12.51 21.88 -32.35
CA GLU A 235 12.96 21.78 -30.95
C GLU A 235 12.00 22.47 -29.97
N GLN A 236 11.49 23.67 -30.33
CA GLN A 236 10.49 24.38 -29.51
C GLN A 236 9.12 23.69 -29.53
N THR A 237 8.78 23.01 -30.62
CA THR A 237 7.55 22.22 -30.71
C THR A 237 7.63 20.98 -29.84
N GLU A 238 8.77 20.29 -29.85
CA GLU A 238 9.05 19.12 -28.99
C GLU A 238 9.00 19.52 -27.51
N GLU A 239 9.63 20.63 -27.13
CA GLU A 239 9.60 21.16 -25.76
C GLU A 239 8.18 21.48 -25.27
N HIS A 240 7.36 22.12 -26.11
CA HIS A 240 5.96 22.44 -25.75
C HIS A 240 5.09 21.18 -25.61
N ILE A 241 5.25 20.19 -26.49
CA ILE A 241 4.46 18.95 -26.44
C ILE A 241 4.83 18.14 -25.19
N ALA A 242 6.13 17.99 -24.91
CA ALA A 242 6.61 17.32 -23.71
C ALA A 242 6.10 18.04 -22.45
N GLY A 243 6.13 19.37 -22.44
CA GLY A 243 5.57 20.18 -21.35
C GLY A 243 4.09 19.89 -21.07
N HIS A 244 3.24 19.85 -22.10
CA HIS A 244 1.83 19.52 -21.93
C HIS A 244 1.57 18.08 -21.46
N ILE A 245 2.38 17.12 -21.89
CA ILE A 245 2.27 15.72 -21.43
C ILE A 245 2.68 15.61 -19.96
N ASN A 246 3.78 16.26 -19.59
CA ASN A 246 4.22 16.37 -18.19
C ASN A 246 3.12 17.02 -17.33
N ASP A 247 2.55 18.13 -17.77
CA ASP A 247 1.46 18.82 -17.06
C ASP A 247 0.22 17.93 -16.93
N ALA A 248 -0.14 17.15 -17.96
CA ALA A 248 -1.28 16.23 -17.91
C ALA A 248 -1.09 15.14 -16.85
N ILE A 249 0.11 14.54 -16.81
CA ILE A 249 0.44 13.49 -15.84
C ILE A 249 0.49 14.09 -14.43
N ASN A 250 1.21 15.20 -14.26
CA ASN A 250 1.40 15.85 -12.95
C ASN A 250 0.08 16.32 -12.34
N LYS A 251 -0.80 16.96 -13.12
CA LYS A 251 -2.15 17.35 -12.66
C LYS A 251 -3.00 16.16 -12.23
N THR A 252 -2.91 15.06 -12.98
CA THR A 252 -3.65 13.84 -12.65
C THR A 252 -3.15 13.20 -11.34
N VAL A 253 -1.83 13.24 -11.13
CA VAL A 253 -1.21 12.78 -9.89
C VAL A 253 -1.59 13.67 -8.71
N ASP A 254 -1.55 14.99 -8.90
CA ASP A 254 -1.94 15.96 -7.87
C ASP A 254 -3.40 15.78 -7.43
N ASP A 255 -4.31 15.57 -8.40
CA ASP A 255 -5.73 15.28 -8.16
C ASP A 255 -5.92 13.94 -7.41
N ALA A 256 -5.13 12.93 -7.73
CA ALA A 256 -5.14 11.66 -7.01
C ALA A 256 -4.66 11.83 -5.57
N VAL A 257 -3.58 12.59 -5.34
CA VAL A 257 -3.06 12.89 -4.00
C VAL A 257 -4.12 13.63 -3.19
N GLU A 258 -4.69 14.70 -3.76
CA GLU A 258 -5.78 15.47 -3.15
C GLU A 258 -6.95 14.57 -2.76
N THR A 259 -7.43 13.74 -3.71
CA THR A 259 -8.52 12.79 -3.47
C THR A 259 -8.20 11.84 -2.31
N ILE A 260 -7.01 11.24 -2.28
CA ILE A 260 -6.63 10.30 -1.22
C ILE A 260 -6.58 10.99 0.13
N VAL A 261 -5.94 12.16 0.21
CA VAL A 261 -5.79 12.92 1.46
C VAL A 261 -7.14 13.39 1.97
N GLU A 262 -8.01 13.91 1.11
CA GLU A 262 -9.37 14.29 1.49
C GLU A 262 -10.18 13.09 2.00
N MET A 263 -10.07 11.95 1.32
CA MET A 263 -10.80 10.74 1.69
C MET A 263 -10.32 10.11 3.00
N THR A 264 -9.02 10.19 3.29
CA THR A 264 -8.37 9.52 4.42
C THR A 264 -8.30 10.43 5.64
N ILE A 265 -7.79 11.65 5.47
CA ILE A 265 -7.46 12.56 6.57
C ILE A 265 -8.64 13.50 6.87
N LYS A 266 -9.07 14.28 5.88
CA LYS A 266 -10.14 15.29 6.06
C LYS A 266 -11.41 14.66 6.63
N LYS A 267 -11.89 13.57 6.01
CA LYS A 267 -13.08 12.84 6.51
C LYS A 267 -12.90 12.25 7.90
N THR A 268 -11.69 11.83 8.27
CA THR A 268 -11.42 11.28 9.60
C THR A 268 -11.41 12.38 10.66
N ILE A 269 -10.75 13.50 10.37
CA ILE A 269 -10.72 14.68 11.25
C ILE A 269 -12.12 15.27 11.41
N GLU A 270 -12.87 15.46 10.32
CA GLU A 270 -14.23 15.99 10.37
C GLU A 270 -15.17 15.10 11.19
N LYS A 271 -15.07 13.77 11.03
CA LYS A 271 -15.84 12.80 11.84
C LYS A 271 -15.44 12.86 13.32
N ALA A 272 -14.14 12.97 13.60
CA ALA A 272 -13.64 13.09 14.96
C ALA A 272 -14.13 14.40 15.61
N GLN A 273 -13.97 15.53 14.94
CA GLN A 273 -14.46 16.84 15.38
C GLN A 273 -15.98 16.85 15.60
N THR A 274 -16.75 16.28 14.65
CA THR A 274 -18.20 16.18 14.78
C THR A 274 -18.60 15.33 15.98
N ALA A 275 -17.93 14.20 16.20
CA ALA A 275 -18.20 13.33 17.33
C ALA A 275 -17.89 14.02 18.67
N VAL A 276 -16.70 14.62 18.79
CA VAL A 276 -16.28 15.38 19.97
C VAL A 276 -17.26 16.52 20.24
N ASN A 277 -17.60 17.34 19.24
CA ASN A 277 -18.51 18.47 19.42
C ASN A 277 -19.92 18.02 19.84
N GLN A 278 -20.49 17.00 19.19
CA GLN A 278 -21.80 16.46 19.56
C GLN A 278 -21.83 15.88 20.98
N GLN A 279 -20.77 15.18 21.39
CA GLN A 279 -20.72 14.53 22.70
C GLN A 279 -20.37 15.50 23.83
N VAL A 280 -19.54 16.51 23.59
CA VAL A 280 -19.28 17.59 24.57
C VAL A 280 -20.54 18.44 24.76
N ASP A 281 -21.28 18.77 23.70
CA ASP A 281 -22.57 19.47 23.83
C ASP A 281 -23.61 18.68 24.63
N ASN A 282 -23.58 17.34 24.54
CA ASN A 282 -24.48 16.47 25.31
C ASN A 282 -24.11 16.39 26.80
N VAL A 283 -22.85 16.57 27.17
CA VAL A 283 -22.36 16.44 28.56
C VAL A 283 -22.26 17.81 29.25
N VAL A 284 -21.83 18.86 28.53
CA VAL A 284 -21.72 20.23 29.02
C VAL A 284 -22.29 21.20 27.97
N PRO A 285 -23.61 21.45 28.00
CA PRO A 285 -24.27 22.32 27.03
C PRO A 285 -23.62 23.71 26.99
N GLY A 286 -23.08 24.10 25.83
CA GLY A 286 -22.49 25.42 25.61
C GLY A 286 -20.99 25.55 25.89
N ASN A 287 -20.26 24.45 26.07
CA ASN A 287 -18.81 24.46 26.36
C ASN A 287 -17.97 23.60 25.37
N SER A 288 -18.51 23.31 24.18
CA SER A 288 -17.87 22.46 23.14
C SER A 288 -16.62 23.05 22.50
N SER A 289 -16.43 24.38 22.53
CA SER A 289 -15.25 25.00 21.92
C SER A 289 -13.96 24.67 22.67
N GLY A 290 -13.97 24.68 24.01
CA GLY A 290 -12.72 24.61 24.79
C GLY A 290 -11.91 23.32 24.66
N ILE A 291 -12.56 22.16 24.45
CA ILE A 291 -11.83 20.88 24.26
C ILE A 291 -11.36 20.74 22.82
N SER A 292 -12.16 21.19 21.85
CA SER A 292 -11.75 21.21 20.45
C SER A 292 -10.58 22.15 20.22
N ASP A 293 -10.57 23.32 20.85
CA ASP A 293 -9.51 24.33 20.72
C ASP A 293 -8.17 23.83 21.32
N ILE A 294 -8.20 23.06 22.41
CA ILE A 294 -6.98 22.48 23.01
C ILE A 294 -6.42 21.34 22.15
N ILE A 295 -7.28 20.45 21.63
CA ILE A 295 -6.85 19.40 20.68
C ILE A 295 -6.26 20.05 19.42
N MET A 296 -6.82 21.19 18.99
CA MET A 296 -6.28 21.98 17.87
C MET A 296 -4.89 22.53 18.18
N ASP A 297 -4.69 23.16 19.35
CA ASP A 297 -3.41 23.74 19.72
C ASP A 297 -2.30 22.68 19.81
N GLU A 298 -2.57 21.50 20.38
CA GLU A 298 -1.60 20.41 20.50
C GLU A 298 -1.15 19.87 19.13
N VAL A 299 -2.10 19.60 18.24
CA VAL A 299 -1.80 19.08 16.89
C VAL A 299 -1.07 20.13 16.07
N LEU A 300 -1.43 21.40 16.21
CA LEU A 300 -0.73 22.50 15.54
C LEU A 300 0.69 22.68 16.09
N ASP A 301 0.90 22.56 17.40
CA ASP A 301 2.23 22.67 18.01
C ASP A 301 3.16 21.53 17.58
N GLU A 302 2.64 20.33 17.35
CA GLU A 302 3.42 19.22 16.81
C GLU A 302 3.78 19.45 15.34
N LEU A 303 2.84 19.97 14.53
CA LEU A 303 3.06 20.29 13.11
C LEU A 303 3.98 21.51 12.90
N LYS A 304 3.95 22.50 13.79
CA LYS A 304 4.83 23.69 13.76
C LYS A 304 6.31 23.35 13.88
N ASN A 305 6.65 22.15 14.33
CA ASN A 305 8.05 21.68 14.34
C ASN A 305 8.55 21.27 12.96
N ASP A 306 7.66 21.14 11.96
CA ASP A 306 8.02 20.87 10.57
C ASP A 306 8.19 22.18 9.77
N PRO A 307 9.33 22.40 9.09
CA PRO A 307 9.56 23.60 8.29
C PRO A 307 8.64 23.74 7.06
N THR A 308 7.97 22.66 6.63
CA THR A 308 7.01 22.68 5.52
C THR A 308 5.59 23.05 5.96
N PHE A 309 5.33 23.10 7.27
CA PHE A 309 4.04 23.53 7.82
C PHE A 309 3.92 25.06 7.79
N ILE A 310 2.91 25.57 7.08
CA ILE A 310 2.56 26.99 7.05
C ILE A 310 1.21 27.15 7.73
N GLU A 311 1.20 27.80 8.89
CA GLU A 311 -0.03 28.13 9.60
C GLU A 311 -0.80 29.22 8.83
N ASP A 312 -1.94 28.84 8.24
CA ASP A 312 -2.91 29.80 7.71
C ASP A 312 -4.07 29.97 8.70
N ALA A 313 -4.07 31.11 9.38
CA ALA A 313 -5.10 31.47 10.36
C ALA A 313 -6.52 31.61 9.75
N ALA A 314 -6.66 31.61 8.42
CA ALA A 314 -7.95 31.60 7.73
C ALA A 314 -8.58 30.20 7.62
N LEU A 315 -7.79 29.13 7.76
CA LEU A 315 -8.21 27.75 7.58
C LEU A 315 -8.50 27.06 8.92
N GLY A 316 -9.51 26.18 8.94
CA GLY A 316 -9.75 25.30 10.09
C GLY A 316 -8.70 24.19 10.18
N LEU A 317 -8.51 23.57 11.35
CA LEU A 317 -7.52 22.50 11.58
C LEU A 317 -7.57 21.38 10.52
N SER A 318 -8.79 20.91 10.21
CA SER A 318 -8.97 19.85 9.19
C SER A 318 -8.39 20.27 7.85
N GLU A 319 -8.55 21.53 7.47
CA GLU A 319 -8.10 22.08 6.20
C GLU A 319 -6.59 22.34 6.22
N GLN A 320 -6.04 22.89 7.30
CA GLN A 320 -4.58 23.06 7.47
C GLN A 320 -3.83 21.71 7.41
N ILE A 321 -4.32 20.68 8.13
CA ILE A 321 -3.69 19.35 8.11
C ILE A 321 -3.84 18.72 6.72
N THR A 322 -5.00 18.89 6.07
CA THR A 322 -5.25 18.38 4.72
C THR A 322 -4.29 19.02 3.72
N GLU A 323 -4.19 20.35 3.68
CA GLU A 323 -3.31 21.07 2.75
C GLU A 323 -1.84 20.73 2.97
N TYR A 324 -1.38 20.75 4.22
CA TYR A 324 -0.03 20.33 4.57
C TYR A 324 0.27 18.91 4.05
N THR A 325 -0.65 17.98 4.30
CA THR A 325 -0.46 16.60 3.90
C THR A 325 -0.50 16.42 2.39
N GLN A 326 -1.34 17.17 1.68
CA GLN A 326 -1.35 17.19 0.23
C GLN A 326 -0.02 17.67 -0.32
N GLU A 327 0.55 18.73 0.24
CA GLU A 327 1.81 19.30 -0.24
C GLU A 327 2.98 18.32 -0.06
N VAL A 328 3.14 17.76 1.14
CA VAL A 328 4.20 16.77 1.41
C VAL A 328 4.01 15.53 0.53
N ALA A 329 2.78 15.05 0.37
CA ALA A 329 2.51 13.90 -0.49
C ALA A 329 2.79 14.19 -1.97
N ARG A 330 2.44 15.39 -2.48
CA ARG A 330 2.76 15.81 -3.86
C ARG A 330 4.27 15.85 -4.06
N GLU A 331 5.02 16.50 -3.17
CA GLU A 331 6.48 16.62 -3.28
C GLU A 331 7.15 15.23 -3.38
N GLU A 332 6.77 14.30 -2.51
CA GLU A 332 7.31 12.94 -2.50
C GLU A 332 6.92 12.14 -3.76
N VAL A 333 5.67 12.24 -4.22
CA VAL A 333 5.24 11.54 -5.43
C VAL A 333 5.98 12.09 -6.66
N HIS A 334 6.06 13.42 -6.82
CA HIS A 334 6.78 14.06 -7.91
C HIS A 334 8.25 13.69 -7.94
N ALA A 335 8.92 13.67 -6.78
CA ALA A 335 10.32 13.28 -6.68
C ALA A 335 10.59 11.86 -7.20
N VAL A 336 9.65 10.93 -6.98
CA VAL A 336 9.77 9.54 -7.44
C VAL A 336 9.49 9.39 -8.93
N ILE A 337 8.47 10.09 -9.46
CA ILE A 337 8.02 9.86 -10.84
C ILE A 337 8.69 10.77 -11.87
N ALA A 338 9.33 11.86 -11.47
CA ALA A 338 9.84 12.90 -12.39
C ALA A 338 10.66 12.32 -13.57
N GLY A 339 11.60 11.41 -13.28
CA GLY A 339 12.44 10.81 -14.32
C GLY A 339 11.68 9.91 -15.30
N ASP A 340 10.67 9.19 -14.81
CA ASP A 340 9.85 8.30 -15.64
C ASP A 340 8.85 9.10 -16.49
N VAL A 341 8.30 10.18 -15.91
CA VAL A 341 7.39 11.12 -16.58
C VAL A 341 8.11 11.85 -17.72
N ASP A 342 9.30 12.38 -17.46
CA ASP A 342 10.12 13.04 -18.50
C ASP A 342 10.48 12.07 -19.64
N ALA A 343 10.83 10.83 -19.30
CA ALA A 343 11.15 9.80 -20.29
C ALA A 343 9.92 9.44 -21.16
N LEU A 344 8.75 9.28 -20.55
CA LEU A 344 7.50 9.01 -21.25
C LEU A 344 7.08 10.19 -22.13
N ALA A 345 7.15 11.41 -21.61
CA ALA A 345 6.81 12.61 -22.36
C ALA A 345 7.73 12.79 -23.56
N SER A 346 9.04 12.51 -23.41
CA SER A 346 9.98 12.50 -24.53
C SER A 346 9.64 11.45 -25.58
N ASP A 347 9.33 10.21 -25.18
CA ASP A 347 9.00 9.13 -26.12
C ASP A 347 7.71 9.43 -26.90
N ILE A 348 6.65 9.83 -26.20
CA ILE A 348 5.38 10.24 -26.82
C ILE A 348 5.64 11.41 -27.79
N THR A 349 6.43 12.41 -27.38
CA THR A 349 6.77 13.56 -28.24
C THR A 349 7.50 13.12 -29.50
N ASP A 350 8.49 12.23 -29.39
CA ASP A 350 9.25 11.70 -30.53
C ASP A 350 8.35 10.93 -31.50
N GLN A 351 7.47 10.07 -30.97
CA GLN A 351 6.48 9.35 -31.77
C GLN A 351 5.51 10.32 -32.46
N TYR A 352 5.10 11.37 -31.75
CA TYR A 352 4.16 12.35 -32.25
C TYR A 352 4.75 13.20 -33.39
N VAL A 353 5.95 13.77 -33.18
CA VAL A 353 6.65 14.60 -34.18
C VAL A 353 7.12 13.76 -35.36
N GLY A 354 7.38 12.46 -35.13
CA GLY A 354 7.64 11.48 -36.18
C GLY A 354 6.42 11.13 -37.05
N ASN A 355 5.21 11.64 -36.74
CA ASN A 355 3.93 11.17 -37.28
C ASN A 355 3.71 9.66 -37.11
N ALA A 356 4.31 9.07 -36.07
CA ALA A 356 4.16 7.66 -35.72
C ALA A 356 2.95 7.41 -34.80
N ALA A 357 2.47 8.44 -34.09
CA ALA A 357 1.32 8.38 -33.19
C ALA A 357 0.38 9.59 -33.35
N THR A 358 -0.90 9.39 -33.02
CA THR A 358 -1.97 10.39 -33.00
C THR A 358 -2.23 10.94 -31.58
N VAL A 359 -3.02 12.01 -31.43
CA VAL A 359 -3.38 12.55 -30.09
C VAL A 359 -4.09 11.49 -29.25
N GLU A 360 -4.93 10.69 -29.88
CA GLU A 360 -5.68 9.65 -29.18
C GLU A 360 -4.78 8.50 -28.72
N GLU A 361 -3.74 8.15 -29.49
CA GLU A 361 -2.76 7.14 -29.07
C GLU A 361 -1.90 7.66 -27.91
N ALA A 362 -1.42 8.90 -27.99
CA ALA A 362 -0.72 9.56 -26.88
C ALA A 362 -1.60 9.63 -25.61
N LYS A 363 -2.89 9.94 -25.76
CA LYS A 363 -3.86 9.94 -24.66
C LYS A 363 -3.97 8.57 -24.00
N VAL A 364 -4.06 7.50 -24.80
CA VAL A 364 -4.13 6.13 -24.29
C VAL A 364 -2.85 5.76 -23.53
N GLU A 365 -1.68 6.13 -24.05
CA GLU A 365 -0.40 5.87 -23.37
C GLU A 365 -0.29 6.61 -22.04
N VAL A 366 -0.69 7.88 -21.98
CA VAL A 366 -0.75 8.65 -20.72
C VAL A 366 -1.74 8.01 -19.74
N LEU A 367 -2.93 7.61 -20.21
CA LEU A 367 -3.93 6.93 -19.36
C LEU A 367 -3.40 5.61 -18.79
N ASP A 368 -2.81 4.77 -19.64
CA ASP A 368 -2.27 3.48 -19.23
C ASP A 368 -1.11 3.68 -18.25
N TYR A 369 -0.26 4.68 -18.47
CA TYR A 369 0.78 5.05 -17.52
C TYR A 369 0.21 5.45 -16.16
N VAL A 370 -0.73 6.39 -16.10
CA VAL A 370 -1.37 6.85 -14.86
C VAL A 370 -2.00 5.68 -14.10
N PHE A 371 -2.81 4.84 -14.77
CA PHE A 371 -3.48 3.71 -14.12
C PHE A 371 -2.54 2.55 -13.78
N SER A 372 -1.36 2.48 -14.38
CA SER A 372 -0.31 1.54 -13.96
C SER A 372 0.42 1.98 -12.67
N ARG A 373 0.31 3.27 -12.32
CA ARG A 373 0.99 3.91 -11.18
C ARG A 373 0.07 4.16 -9.99
N ILE A 374 -1.24 4.31 -10.21
CA ILE A 374 -2.19 4.69 -9.15
C ILE A 374 -3.16 3.52 -8.87
N ASP A 375 -3.13 3.00 -7.64
CA ASP A 375 -4.08 1.98 -7.15
C ASP A 375 -4.59 2.30 -5.73
N ILE A 376 -5.55 3.23 -5.67
CA ILE A 376 -6.13 3.70 -4.40
C ILE A 376 -7.05 2.63 -3.79
N SER A 377 -7.63 1.76 -4.62
CA SER A 377 -8.78 0.94 -4.27
C SER A 377 -8.43 -0.41 -3.63
N ARG A 378 -7.15 -0.84 -3.72
CA ARG A 378 -6.74 -2.18 -3.32
C ARG A 378 -5.50 -2.15 -2.43
N ALA A 379 -5.47 -3.04 -1.44
CA ALA A 379 -4.28 -3.38 -0.68
C ALA A 379 -3.89 -4.84 -0.91
N ARG A 380 -2.60 -5.13 -0.85
CA ARG A 380 -2.08 -6.49 -0.98
C ARG A 380 -2.01 -7.14 0.39
N MET A 381 -2.79 -8.20 0.57
CA MET A 381 -2.69 -9.09 1.74
C MET A 381 -1.83 -10.30 1.38
N THR A 382 -0.85 -10.64 2.21
CA THR A 382 0.06 -11.76 2.03
C THR A 382 0.06 -12.62 3.26
N LEU A 383 -0.11 -13.93 3.07
CA LEU A 383 -0.04 -14.95 4.11
C LEU A 383 1.18 -15.83 3.85
N ALA A 384 2.07 -15.91 4.84
CA ALA A 384 3.14 -16.88 4.87
C ALA A 384 2.84 -17.95 5.94
N LEU A 385 2.95 -19.23 5.59
CA LEU A 385 2.74 -20.38 6.48
C LEU A 385 3.94 -21.31 6.47
N TRP A 386 4.31 -21.84 7.64
CA TRP A 386 5.33 -22.87 7.77
C TRP A 386 5.10 -23.74 9.00
N ASP A 387 5.70 -24.92 9.00
CA ASP A 387 5.53 -25.89 10.06
C ASP A 387 6.05 -25.37 11.42
N ARG A 388 5.36 -25.81 12.49
CA ARG A 388 5.83 -25.65 13.86
C ARG A 388 6.92 -26.68 14.15
N ASN A 389 8.17 -26.21 14.25
CA ASN A 389 9.30 -27.02 14.73
C ASN A 389 9.11 -27.52 16.16
#